data_AF-A0A4R2M8B0-F1
#
_entry.id   AF-A0A4R2M8B0-F1
#
_cell.length_a   1.000
_cell.length_b   1.000
_cell.length_c   1.000
_cell.angle_alpha   90.00
_cell.angle_beta   90.00
_cell.angle_gamma   90.00
#
_symmetry.space_group_name_H-M   'P 1'
#
loop_
_entity.id
_entity.type
_entity.pdbx_description
1 polymer ?
#
loop_
_entity_poly.entity_id
_entity_poly.type
_entity_poly.pdbx_seq_one_letter_code
_entity_poly.pdbx_strand_id
1 'polypeptide(L)'
;MTKIALMLARLAGALTLALGAAHAFGLGTVLQLHMICGTVFVLALWVLAFAGFRAAPKLAVLAFNWGVIVVAFGIFQLRLVPGEYHWTMQLLHLLIGLSAMAQAERLAGAAKRREAAAA
;
A
#
# COMPACT_ATOMS: atom_id res chain seq x y z
N MET A 1 -16.56 -4.29 -8.73
CA MET A 1 -15.77 -3.35 -7.90
C MET A 1 -14.33 -3.79 -7.68
N THR A 2 -14.07 -5.06 -7.38
CA THR A 2 -12.74 -5.62 -7.09
C THR A 2 -11.69 -5.34 -8.19
N LYS A 3 -12.08 -5.40 -9.48
CA LYS A 3 -11.18 -5.10 -10.62
C LYS A 3 -10.69 -3.65 -10.63
N ILE A 4 -11.61 -2.69 -10.40
CA ILE A 4 -11.29 -1.26 -10.40
C ILE A 4 -10.37 -0.95 -9.22
N ALA A 5 -10.70 -1.45 -8.02
CA ALA A 5 -9.88 -1.27 -6.83
C ALA A 5 -8.47 -1.89 -7.01
N LEU A 6 -8.36 -3.06 -7.65
CA LEU A 6 -7.06 -3.66 -7.96
C LEU A 6 -6.25 -2.84 -8.95
N MET A 7 -6.87 -2.35 -10.04
CA MET A 7 -6.17 -1.50 -11.01
C MET A 7 -5.69 -0.20 -10.37
N LEU A 8 -6.51 0.44 -9.54
CA LEU A 8 -6.12 1.60 -8.77
C LEU A 8 -4.96 1.29 -7.82
N ALA A 9 -5.02 0.17 -7.08
CA ALA A 9 -3.93 -0.25 -6.19
C ALA A 9 -2.61 -0.49 -6.96
N ARG A 10 -2.66 -1.11 -8.14
CA ARG A 10 -1.47 -1.33 -8.99
C ARG A 10 -0.85 -0.02 -9.47
N LEU A 11 -1.68 0.86 -10.05
CA LEU A 11 -1.20 2.12 -10.60
C LEU A 11 -0.70 3.05 -9.50
N ALA A 12 -1.48 3.25 -8.44
CA ALA A 12 -1.10 4.09 -7.31
C ALA A 12 0.11 3.51 -6.55
N GLY A 13 0.17 2.18 -6.38
CA GLY A 13 1.31 1.48 -5.77
C GLY A 13 2.60 1.62 -6.59
N ALA A 14 2.54 1.45 -7.91
CA ALA A 14 3.69 1.62 -8.79
C ALA A 14 4.17 3.09 -8.82
N LEU A 15 3.24 4.04 -8.90
CA LEU A 15 3.55 5.47 -8.86
C LEU A 15 4.17 5.87 -7.52
N THR A 16 3.56 5.48 -6.39
CA THR A 16 4.09 5.84 -5.07
C THR A 16 5.46 5.21 -4.83
N LEU A 17 5.72 4.00 -5.33
CA LEU A 17 7.03 3.35 -5.30
C LEU A 17 8.09 4.17 -6.08
N ALA A 18 7.77 4.55 -7.31
CA ALA A 18 8.67 5.37 -8.14
C ALA A 18 8.94 6.74 -7.52
N LEU A 19 7.90 7.41 -7.01
CA LEU A 19 8.01 8.73 -6.37
C LEU A 19 8.76 8.66 -5.04
N GLY A 20 8.57 7.58 -4.27
CA GLY A 20 9.30 7.34 -3.03
C GLY A 20 10.80 7.12 -3.28
N ALA A 21 11.14 6.35 -4.31
CA ALA A 21 12.52 6.20 -4.75
C ALA A 21 13.12 7.53 -5.23
N ALA A 22 12.41 8.28 -6.07
CA ALA A 22 12.84 9.59 -6.53
C ALA A 22 13.10 10.55 -5.34
N HIS A 23 12.20 10.57 -4.34
CA HIS A 23 12.41 11.35 -3.13
C HIS A 23 13.66 10.90 -2.35
N ALA A 24 13.86 9.59 -2.18
CA ALA A 24 15.02 9.04 -1.47
C ALA A 24 16.35 9.40 -2.14
N PHE A 25 16.40 9.48 -3.48
CA PHE A 25 17.57 9.90 -4.24
C PHE A 25 17.69 11.42 -4.44
N GLY A 26 16.80 12.23 -3.84
CA GLY A 26 16.83 13.69 -3.96
C GLY A 26 16.41 14.23 -5.33
N LEU A 27 15.67 13.44 -6.11
CA LEU A 27 15.22 13.79 -7.46
C LEU A 27 13.93 14.62 -7.41
N GLY A 28 14.07 15.93 -7.17
CA GLY A 28 12.99 16.91 -7.27
C GLY A 28 11.96 16.88 -6.14
N THR A 29 10.97 17.78 -6.23
CA THR A 29 9.98 18.02 -5.17
C THR A 29 8.75 17.10 -5.32
N VAL A 30 8.96 15.79 -5.18
CA VAL A 30 7.94 14.76 -5.46
C VAL A 30 7.18 14.25 -4.24
N LEU A 31 7.54 14.70 -3.02
CA LEU A 31 7.01 14.18 -1.76
C LEU A 31 5.49 14.31 -1.64
N GLN A 32 4.92 15.46 -2.00
CA GLN A 32 3.46 15.66 -1.92
C GLN A 32 2.70 14.70 -2.85
N LEU A 33 3.23 14.49 -4.06
CA LEU A 33 2.65 13.55 -5.01
C LEU A 33 2.78 12.10 -4.51
N HIS A 34 3.92 11.74 -3.91
CA HIS A 34 4.11 10.44 -3.25
C HIS A 34 3.03 10.20 -2.19
N MET A 35 2.77 11.18 -1.31
CA MET A 35 1.75 11.07 -0.26
C MET A 35 0.33 10.94 -0.81
N ILE A 36 -0.03 11.69 -1.86
CA ILE A 36 -1.34 11.57 -2.52
C ILE A 36 -1.50 10.18 -3.12
N CYS A 37 -0.52 9.71 -3.90
CA CYS A 37 -0.56 8.37 -4.50
C CYS A 37 -0.58 7.27 -3.45
N GLY A 38 0.22 7.41 -2.37
CA GLY A 38 0.25 6.46 -1.26
C GLY A 38 -1.09 6.37 -0.53
N THR A 39 -1.75 7.50 -0.32
CA THR A 39 -3.10 7.56 0.28
C THR A 39 -4.13 6.87 -0.62
N VAL A 40 -4.13 7.17 -1.93
CA VAL A 40 -5.02 6.51 -2.91
C VAL A 40 -4.79 4.99 -2.92
N PHE A 41 -3.53 4.55 -2.86
CA PHE A 41 -3.17 3.14 -2.76
C PHE A 41 -3.74 2.48 -1.49
N VAL A 42 -3.60 3.11 -0.32
CA VAL A 42 -4.13 2.57 0.94
C VAL A 42 -5.66 2.49 0.93
N LEU A 43 -6.35 3.49 0.39
CA LEU A 43 -7.80 3.46 0.23
C LEU A 43 -8.24 2.30 -0.68
N ALA A 44 -7.54 2.08 -1.80
CA ALA A 44 -7.81 0.95 -2.69
C ALA A 44 -7.57 -0.40 -1.98
N LEU A 45 -6.51 -0.51 -1.16
CA LEU A 45 -6.24 -1.70 -0.34
C LEU A 45 -7.38 -1.98 0.65
N TRP A 46 -7.92 -0.96 1.31
CA TRP A 46 -9.05 -1.13 2.23
C TRP A 46 -10.34 -1.55 1.52
N VAL A 47 -10.62 -1.01 0.33
CA VAL A 47 -11.74 -1.48 -0.50
C VAL A 47 -11.57 -2.97 -0.86
N LEU A 48 -10.35 -3.39 -1.23
CA LEU A 48 -10.04 -4.81 -1.48
C LEU A 48 -10.15 -5.67 -0.22
N ALA A 49 -9.75 -5.16 0.94
CA ALA A 49 -9.88 -5.86 2.21
C ALA A 49 -11.36 -6.11 2.54
N PHE A 50 -12.22 -5.09 2.41
CA PHE A 50 -13.66 -5.24 2.63
C PHE A 50 -14.30 -6.20 1.62
N ALA A 51 -14.01 -6.04 0.33
CA ALA A 51 -14.55 -6.91 -0.72
C ALA A 51 -14.07 -8.38 -0.56
N GLY A 52 -12.81 -8.58 -0.15
CA GLY A 52 -12.21 -9.89 0.07
C GLY A 52 -12.49 -10.50 1.43
N PHE A 53 -13.15 -9.80 2.36
CA PHE A 53 -13.28 -10.21 3.75
C PHE A 53 -13.90 -11.60 3.92
N ARG A 54 -14.99 -11.86 3.21
CA ARG A 54 -15.67 -13.16 3.28
C ARG A 54 -14.91 -14.29 2.58
N ALA A 55 -13.92 -13.98 1.74
CA ALA A 55 -13.07 -14.97 1.07
C ALA A 55 -11.80 -15.27 1.87
N ALA A 56 -11.21 -14.27 2.52
CA ALA A 56 -9.96 -14.41 3.27
C ALA A 56 -9.94 -13.44 4.47
N PRO A 57 -10.71 -13.72 5.54
CA PRO A 57 -10.92 -12.77 6.64
C PRO A 57 -9.61 -12.39 7.35
N LYS A 58 -8.73 -13.37 7.61
CA LYS A 58 -7.42 -13.11 8.24
C LYS A 58 -6.55 -12.17 7.40
N LEU A 59 -6.53 -12.35 6.08
CA LEU A 59 -5.77 -11.50 5.16
C LEU A 59 -6.40 -10.10 5.05
N ALA A 60 -7.73 -10.01 5.06
CA ALA A 60 -8.44 -8.73 5.04
C ALA A 60 -8.16 -7.89 6.30
N VAL A 61 -8.20 -8.51 7.47
CA VAL A 61 -7.84 -7.85 8.74
C VAL A 61 -6.37 -7.43 8.74
N LEU A 62 -5.47 -8.30 8.26
CA LEU A 62 -4.06 -7.94 8.11
C LEU A 62 -3.89 -6.72 7.20
N ALA A 63 -4.48 -6.73 6.00
CA ALA A 63 -4.38 -5.66 5.02
C ALA A 63 -4.96 -4.33 5.54
N PHE A 64 -6.06 -4.38 6.28
CA PHE A 64 -6.64 -3.20 6.88
C PHE A 64 -5.68 -2.54 7.87
N ASN A 65 -5.18 -3.33 8.84
CA ASN A 65 -4.18 -2.85 9.81
C ASN A 65 -2.88 -2.42 9.13
N TRP A 66 -2.47 -3.12 8.07
CA TRP A 66 -1.27 -2.77 7.31
C TRP A 66 -1.41 -1.41 6.62
N GLY A 67 -2.59 -1.07 6.11
CA GLY A 67 -2.88 0.27 5.59
C GLY A 67 -2.71 1.36 6.65
N VAL A 68 -3.13 1.11 7.89
CA VAL A 68 -2.91 2.03 9.03
C VAL A 68 -1.41 2.19 9.30
N ILE A 69 -0.66 1.08 9.31
CA ILE A 69 0.80 1.09 9.51
C ILE A 69 1.49 1.89 8.40
N VAL A 70 1.12 1.69 7.13
CA VAL A 70 1.67 2.46 5.99
C VAL A 70 1.47 3.95 6.20
N VAL A 71 0.25 4.40 6.49
CA VAL A 71 -0.06 5.84 6.66
C VAL A 71 0.67 6.41 7.88
N ALA A 72 0.54 5.76 9.04
CA ALA A 72 1.16 6.24 10.27
C ALA A 72 2.69 6.31 10.13
N PHE A 73 3.31 5.23 9.64
CA PHE A 73 4.75 5.21 9.46
C PHE A 73 5.20 6.25 8.43
N GLY A 74 4.50 6.40 7.30
CA GLY A 74 4.84 7.41 6.28
C GLY A 74 4.80 8.85 6.82
N ILE A 75 3.79 9.20 7.62
CA ILE A 75 3.67 10.54 8.24
C ILE A 75 4.80 10.78 9.24
N PHE A 76 5.11 9.80 10.09
CA PHE A 76 6.10 9.97 11.15
C PHE A 76 7.54 9.71 10.69
N GLN A 77 7.75 9.02 9.56
CA GLN A 77 9.06 8.62 9.05
C GLN A 77 10.07 9.76 9.05
N LEU A 78 9.69 10.94 8.54
CA LEU A 78 10.59 12.10 8.43
C LEU A 78 11.11 12.62 9.78
N ARG A 79 10.46 12.25 10.88
CA ARG A 79 10.82 12.63 12.26
C ARG A 79 11.53 11.49 12.99
N LEU A 80 11.46 10.27 12.47
CA LEU A 80 12.12 9.09 13.04
C LEU A 80 13.56 9.02 12.55
N VAL A 81 14.50 8.97 13.51
CA VAL A 81 15.94 8.82 13.27
C VAL A 81 16.44 9.80 12.18
N PRO A 82 16.40 11.12 12.45
CA PRO A 82 16.94 12.11 11.52
C PRO A 82 18.48 11.98 11.42
N GLY A 83 19.03 12.40 10.28
CA GLY A 83 20.48 12.37 10.02
C GLY A 83 20.93 11.20 9.15
N GLU A 84 22.17 10.77 9.32
CA GLU A 84 22.85 9.80 8.43
C GLU A 84 22.15 8.44 8.34
N TYR A 85 21.43 8.03 9.40
CA TYR A 85 20.74 6.74 9.46
C TYR A 85 19.28 6.80 9.00
N HIS A 86 18.80 7.95 8.53
CA HIS A 86 17.41 8.12 8.12
C HIS A 86 16.99 7.19 6.97
N TRP A 87 17.94 6.78 6.12
CA TRP A 87 17.71 5.81 5.05
C TRP A 87 17.16 4.46 5.58
N THR A 88 17.45 4.09 6.83
CA THR A 88 16.89 2.86 7.44
C THR A 88 15.37 2.94 7.57
N MET A 89 14.84 4.12 7.93
CA MET A 89 13.40 4.35 7.99
C MET A 89 12.79 4.36 6.59
N GLN A 90 13.50 4.89 5.59
CA GLN A 90 13.06 4.82 4.19
C GLN A 90 12.97 3.36 3.71
N LEU A 91 13.98 2.53 4.03
CA LEU A 91 13.97 1.11 3.67
C LEU A 91 12.85 0.34 4.38
N LEU A 92 12.62 0.59 5.67
CA LEU A 92 11.52 -0.03 6.40
C LEU A 92 10.16 0.35 5.80
N HIS A 93 9.96 1.64 5.49
CA HIS A 93 8.72 2.09 4.85
C HIS A 93 8.52 1.44 3.47
N LEU A 94 9.59 1.33 2.68
CA LEU A 94 9.56 0.63 1.39
C LEU A 94 9.11 -0.83 1.54
N LEU A 95 9.67 -1.57 2.49
CA LEU A 95 9.30 -2.97 2.75
C LEU A 95 7.84 -3.11 3.22
N ILE A 96 7.38 -2.18 4.07
CA ILE A 96 5.97 -2.10 4.49
C ILE A 96 5.07 -1.82 3.27
N GLY A 97 5.46 -0.91 2.38
CA GLY A 97 4.73 -0.62 1.14
C GLY A 97 4.65 -1.82 0.19
N LEU A 98 5.77 -2.49 -0.06
CA LEU A 98 5.82 -3.68 -0.94
C LEU A 98 4.96 -4.83 -0.41
N SER A 99 4.99 -5.07 0.91
CA SER A 99 4.13 -6.07 1.54
C SER A 99 2.65 -5.69 1.48
N ALA A 100 2.29 -4.40 1.51
CA ALA A 100 0.93 -3.92 1.25
C ALA A 100 0.48 -4.25 -0.19
N MET A 101 1.35 -4.04 -1.18
CA MET A 101 1.05 -4.33 -2.59
C MET A 101 0.78 -5.83 -2.81
N ALA A 102 1.58 -6.70 -2.20
CA ALA A 102 1.36 -8.15 -2.24
C ALA A 102 0.01 -8.56 -1.62
N GLN A 103 -0.43 -7.87 -0.56
CA GLN A 103 -1.72 -8.13 0.08
C GLN A 103 -2.90 -7.75 -0.84
N ALA A 104 -2.80 -6.64 -1.59
CA ALA A 104 -3.81 -6.22 -2.55
C ALA A 104 -4.09 -7.31 -3.62
N GLU A 105 -3.02 -7.85 -4.22
CA GLU A 105 -3.10 -8.93 -5.22
C GLU A 105 -3.76 -10.19 -4.64
N ARG A 106 -3.32 -10.60 -3.45
CA ARG A 106 -3.83 -11.81 -2.77
C ARG A 106 -5.31 -11.69 -2.42
N LEU A 107 -5.75 -10.52 -1.96
CA LEU A 107 -7.16 -10.24 -1.65
C LEU A 107 -8.04 -10.27 -2.90
N ALA A 108 -7.62 -9.61 -3.98
CA ALA A 108 -8.36 -9.62 -5.23
C ALA A 108 -8.47 -11.04 -5.82
N GLY A 109 -7.39 -11.82 -5.74
CA GLY A 109 -7.39 -13.23 -6.14
C GLY A 109 -8.32 -14.10 -5.29
N ALA A 110 -8.35 -13.89 -3.97
CA ALA A 110 -9.25 -14.60 -3.07
C ALA A 110 -10.72 -14.28 -3.36
N ALA A 111 -11.06 -13.00 -3.56
CA ALA A 111 -12.41 -12.58 -3.90
C ALA A 111 -12.88 -13.21 -5.22
N LYS A 112 -12.04 -13.18 -6.27
CA LYS A 112 -12.35 -13.79 -7.58
C LYS A 112 -12.62 -15.30 -7.47
N ARG A 113 -11.80 -16.03 -6.70
CA ARG A 113 -11.99 -17.49 -6.51
C ARG A 113 -13.31 -17.80 -5.81
N ARG A 114 -13.70 -16.99 -4.83
CA ARG A 114 -14.97 -17.15 -4.11
C ARG A 114 -16.17 -16.85 -5.01
N GLU A 115 -16.09 -15.80 -5.84
CA GLU A 115 -17.14 -15.50 -6.82
C GLU A 115 -17.34 -16.67 -7.80
N ALA A 116 -16.25 -17.26 -8.30
CA ALA A 116 -16.32 -18.41 -9.21
C ALA A 116 -16.89 -19.68 -8.56
N ALA A 117 -16.67 -19.88 -7.25
CA ALA A 117 -17.21 -21.03 -6.51
C ALA A 117 -18.69 -20.89 -6.12
N ALA A 118 -19.26 -19.68 -6.24
CA ALA A 118 -20.64 -19.37 -5.91
C ALA A 118 -21.56 -19.27 -7.16
N ALA A 119 -20.99 -19.41 -8.36
CA ALA A 119 -21.68 -19.44 -9.64
C ALA A 119 -21.88 -20.89 -10.10
#